data_AF-A0A6P1YEK3-F1
#
_entry.id   AF-A0A6P1YEK3-F1
#
_cell.length_a   1.000
_cell.length_b   1.000
_cell.length_c   1.000
_cell.angle_alpha   90.00
_cell.angle_beta   90.00
_cell.angle_gamma   90.00
#
_symmetry.space_group_name_H-M   'P 1'
#
loop_
_entity.id
_entity.type
_entity.pdbx_description
1 polymer ?
#
loop_
_entity_poly.entity_id
_entity_poly.type
_entity_poly.pdbx_seq_one_letter_code
_entity_poly.pdbx_strand_id
1 'polypeptide(L)'
;MRLNKILVLTSIITLILIIIVLHYFKNDNGIESINILTISRIQMQKGIDGIPITIENRAEIERLINKLDTDKWELVKCKYQSYPNYFIFIYNDRRKIELGFFTAKEDVYCKFIINKKNICYKVPLNSYKLIKEYFE
;
A
#
# COMPACT_ATOMS: atom_id res chain seq x y z
N MET A 1 53.11 -7.61 6.18
CA MET A 1 52.05 -7.60 7.21
C MET A 1 51.26 -8.91 7.11
N ARG A 2 51.38 -9.82 8.10
CA ARG A 2 50.52 -11.02 8.14
C ARG A 2 49.14 -10.57 8.61
N LEU A 3 48.19 -10.44 7.69
CA LEU A 3 46.80 -10.14 8.07
C LEU A 3 46.32 -11.21 9.04
N ASN A 4 45.86 -10.75 10.19
CA ASN A 4 45.39 -11.64 11.25
C ASN A 4 44.08 -12.26 10.76
N LYS A 5 44.14 -13.55 10.36
CA LYS A 5 43.02 -14.25 9.71
C LYS A 5 41.72 -14.19 10.52
N ILE A 6 41.85 -14.14 11.84
CA ILE A 6 40.72 -13.98 12.78
C ILE A 6 40.02 -12.64 12.58
N LEU A 7 40.79 -11.57 12.41
CA LEU A 7 40.27 -10.20 12.25
C LEU A 7 39.60 -9.99 10.89
N VAL A 8 40.10 -10.68 9.86
CA VAL A 8 39.44 -10.72 8.53
C VAL A 8 38.12 -11.48 8.61
N LEU A 9 38.11 -12.63 9.30
CA LEU A 9 36.92 -13.47 9.42
C LEU A 9 35.80 -12.76 10.20
N THR A 10 36.12 -12.09 11.31
CA THR A 10 35.14 -11.31 12.07
C THR A 10 34.56 -10.18 11.22
N SER A 11 35.38 -9.47 10.45
CA SER A 11 34.91 -8.39 9.58
C SER A 11 33.92 -8.86 8.50
N ILE A 12 34.15 -10.05 7.93
CA ILE A 12 33.24 -10.65 6.94
C ILE A 12 31.90 -11.02 7.58
N ILE A 13 31.92 -11.63 8.77
CA ILE A 13 30.70 -12.00 9.51
C ILE A 13 29.89 -10.76 9.86
N THR A 14 30.54 -9.68 10.32
CA THR A 14 29.85 -8.42 10.62
C THR A 14 29.22 -7.81 9.37
N LEU A 15 29.90 -7.85 8.22
CA LEU A 15 29.37 -7.35 6.95
C LEU A 15 28.12 -8.14 6.51
N ILE A 16 28.14 -9.46 6.63
CA ILE A 16 27.00 -10.32 6.31
C ILE A 16 25.80 -10.00 7.22
N LEU A 17 26.02 -9.82 8.52
CA LEU A 17 24.99 -9.43 9.47
C LEU A 17 24.35 -8.08 9.09
N ILE A 18 25.16 -7.09 8.71
CA ILE A 18 24.66 -5.77 8.26
C ILE A 18 23.78 -5.93 7.01
N ILE A 19 24.21 -6.72 6.03
CA ILE A 19 23.44 -6.97 4.80
C ILE A 19 22.09 -7.64 5.11
N ILE A 20 22.07 -8.63 6.00
CA ILE A 20 20.84 -9.32 6.42
C ILE A 20 19.87 -8.34 7.09
N VAL A 21 20.38 -7.50 8.01
CA VAL A 21 19.59 -6.49 8.71
C VAL A 21 19.01 -5.48 7.72
N LEU A 22 19.83 -4.93 6.81
CA LEU A 22 19.38 -4.01 5.78
C LEU A 22 18.34 -4.63 4.84
N HIS A 23 18.50 -5.92 4.49
CA HIS A 23 17.54 -6.61 3.66
C HIS A 23 16.22 -6.84 4.38
N TYR A 24 16.24 -7.17 5.67
CA TYR A 24 15.06 -7.31 6.50
C TYR A 24 14.29 -5.98 6.61
N PHE A 25 14.98 -4.87 6.89
CA PHE A 25 14.37 -3.54 6.95
C PHE A 25 13.82 -3.07 5.60
N LYS A 26 14.46 -3.43 4.48
CA LYS A 26 13.96 -3.06 3.14
C LYS A 26 12.70 -3.82 2.74
N ASN A 27 12.46 -5.00 3.31
CA ASN A 27 11.33 -5.87 2.96
C ASN A 27 10.08 -5.64 3.83
N ASP A 28 10.21 -4.90 4.93
CA ASP A 28 9.10 -4.58 5.86
C ASP A 28 8.37 -3.27 5.53
N ASN A 29 8.85 -2.50 4.55
CA ASN A 29 8.19 -1.26 4.14
C ASN A 29 7.01 -1.60 3.23
N GLY A 30 5.85 -1.76 3.86
CA GLY A 30 4.56 -1.90 3.20
C GLY A 30 4.31 -0.79 2.18
N ILE A 31 3.64 -1.15 1.09
CA ILE A 31 3.45 -0.34 -0.12
C ILE A 31 4.80 0.20 -0.62
N GLU A 32 5.42 -0.49 -1.60
CA GLU A 32 6.31 0.21 -2.52
C GLU A 32 5.54 1.47 -2.98
N SER A 33 6.06 2.65 -2.61
CA SER A 33 5.38 3.93 -2.81
C SER A 33 4.70 3.95 -4.17
N ILE A 34 3.37 4.11 -4.19
CA ILE A 34 2.61 4.14 -5.45
C ILE A 34 3.18 5.31 -6.25
N ASN A 35 3.96 5.00 -7.29
CA ASN A 35 4.53 6.04 -8.12
C ASN A 35 3.41 6.63 -8.98
N ILE A 36 2.88 7.76 -8.52
CA ILE A 36 1.79 8.51 -9.15
C ILE A 36 2.07 8.73 -10.63
N LEU A 37 3.36 8.91 -10.99
CA LEU A 37 3.75 9.18 -12.36
C LEU A 37 3.36 8.07 -13.33
N THR A 38 3.27 6.84 -12.84
CA THR A 38 2.99 5.63 -13.61
C THR A 38 1.52 5.23 -13.64
N ILE A 39 0.63 5.96 -12.94
CA ILE A 39 -0.80 5.65 -12.91
C ILE A 39 -1.42 6.12 -14.24
N SER A 40 -1.99 5.17 -14.98
CA SER A 40 -2.70 5.44 -16.24
C SER A 40 -4.17 5.73 -16.01
N ARG A 41 -4.82 5.00 -15.09
CA ARG A 41 -6.20 5.25 -14.68
C ARG A 41 -6.49 4.75 -13.27
N ILE A 42 -7.51 5.33 -12.67
CA ILE A 42 -8.10 4.87 -11.40
C ILE A 42 -9.55 4.49 -11.68
N GLN A 43 -9.97 3.31 -11.21
CA GLN A 43 -11.36 2.88 -11.26
C GLN A 43 -11.86 2.71 -9.84
N MET A 44 -13.01 3.29 -9.52
CA MET A 44 -13.63 3.22 -8.21
C MET A 44 -14.97 2.49 -8.30
N GLN A 45 -15.30 1.66 -7.31
CA GLN A 45 -16.55 0.90 -7.29
C GLN A 45 -17.14 0.83 -5.87
N LYS A 46 -18.46 0.95 -5.72
CA LYS A 46 -19.17 0.74 -4.46
C LYS A 46 -19.66 -0.70 -4.35
N GLY A 47 -19.07 -1.50 -3.47
CA GLY A 47 -19.33 -2.93 -3.37
C GLY A 47 -18.93 -3.71 -4.63
N ILE A 48 -19.26 -5.01 -4.67
CA ILE A 48 -18.86 -5.91 -5.76
C ILE A 48 -19.68 -5.71 -7.05
N ASP A 49 -20.92 -5.26 -6.91
CA ASP A 49 -21.87 -5.07 -8.01
C ASP A 49 -22.06 -3.59 -8.39
N GLY A 50 -21.30 -2.68 -7.78
CA GLY A 50 -21.40 -1.25 -8.07
C GLY A 50 -21.00 -0.93 -9.51
N ILE A 51 -21.62 0.09 -10.10
CA ILE A 51 -21.18 0.59 -11.41
C ILE A 51 -19.83 1.31 -11.20
N PRO A 52 -18.76 0.93 -11.91
CA PRO A 52 -17.47 1.55 -11.71
C PRO A 52 -17.40 2.95 -12.33
N ILE A 53 -16.81 3.88 -11.59
CA ILE A 53 -16.43 5.20 -12.07
C ILE A 53 -14.96 5.14 -12.48
N THR A 54 -14.62 5.64 -13.67
CA THR A 54 -13.24 5.63 -14.18
C THR A 54 -12.71 7.05 -14.29
N ILE A 55 -11.53 7.27 -13.72
CA ILE A 55 -10.79 8.53 -13.76
C ILE A 55 -9.52 8.31 -14.57
N GLU A 56 -9.43 8.97 -15.71
CA GLU A 56 -8.25 8.94 -16.61
C GLU A 56 -7.56 10.32 -16.69
N ASN A 57 -8.21 11.37 -16.18
CA ASN A 57 -7.64 12.71 -16.14
C ASN A 57 -6.46 12.75 -15.16
N ARG A 58 -5.29 13.15 -15.65
CA ARG A 58 -4.07 13.14 -14.85
C ARG A 58 -4.11 14.06 -13.63
N ALA A 59 -4.63 15.28 -13.78
CA ALA A 59 -4.72 16.24 -12.68
C ALA A 59 -5.71 15.76 -11.60
N GLU A 60 -6.77 15.06 -12.01
CA GLU A 60 -7.73 14.47 -11.08
C GLU A 60 -7.14 13.25 -10.36
N ILE A 61 -6.41 12.38 -11.06
CA ILE A 61 -5.65 11.26 -10.46
C ILE A 61 -4.68 11.79 -9.40
N GLU A 62 -3.88 12.79 -9.72
CA GLU A 62 -2.92 13.38 -8.79
C GLU A 62 -3.61 14.00 -7.57
N ARG A 63 -4.71 14.72 -7.78
CA ARG A 63 -5.52 15.29 -6.70
C ARG A 63 -6.11 14.20 -5.79
N LEU A 64 -6.65 13.13 -6.35
CA LEU A 64 -7.22 12.02 -5.60
C LEU A 64 -6.16 11.33 -4.75
N ILE A 65 -5.02 10.95 -5.34
CA ILE A 65 -3.94 10.27 -4.61
C ILE A 65 -3.39 11.17 -3.49
N ASN A 66 -3.16 12.46 -3.76
CA ASN A 66 -2.68 13.39 -2.74
C ASN A 66 -3.67 13.54 -1.57
N LYS A 67 -4.98 13.52 -1.84
CA LYS A 67 -6.01 13.62 -0.80
C LYS A 67 -6.26 12.31 -0.03
N LEU A 68 -5.76 11.16 -0.50
CA LEU A 68 -5.88 9.90 0.23
C LEU A 68 -5.00 9.86 1.48
N ASP A 69 -4.04 10.79 1.64
CA ASP A 69 -3.15 10.90 2.80
C ASP A 69 -2.49 9.54 3.14
N THR A 70 -1.93 8.85 2.13
CA THR A 70 -1.40 7.48 2.29
C THR A 70 -0.24 7.38 3.28
N ASP A 71 0.43 8.50 3.55
CA ASP A 71 1.47 8.66 4.58
C ASP A 71 0.94 8.52 6.01
N LYS A 72 -0.35 8.78 6.23
CA LYS A 72 -1.03 8.67 7.53
C LYS A 72 -1.66 7.29 7.77
N TRP A 73 -1.46 6.34 6.85
CA TRP A 73 -2.04 5.02 6.97
C TRP A 73 -1.19 4.16 7.90
N GLU A 74 -1.83 3.56 8.91
CA GLU A 74 -1.12 2.75 9.91
C GLU A 74 -1.22 1.27 9.54
N LEU A 75 -0.08 0.59 9.41
CA LEU A 75 -0.06 -0.85 9.15
C LEU A 75 -0.64 -1.61 10.35
N VAL A 76 -1.63 -2.46 10.09
CA VAL A 76 -2.30 -3.27 11.12
C VAL A 76 -2.38 -4.73 10.70
N LYS A 77 -2.52 -5.64 11.68
CA LYS A 77 -2.82 -7.05 11.39
C LYS A 77 -4.18 -7.14 10.71
N CYS A 78 -4.26 -7.89 9.61
CA CYS A 78 -5.51 -8.22 8.94
C CYS A 78 -6.40 -9.10 9.82
N LYS A 79 -7.15 -8.49 10.73
CA LYS A 79 -8.08 -9.19 11.64
C LYS A 79 -9.47 -9.37 11.05
N TYR A 80 -9.85 -8.52 10.10
CA TYR A 80 -11.20 -8.46 9.57
C TYR A 80 -11.24 -9.06 8.15
N GLN A 81 -12.15 -10.01 7.93
CA GLN A 81 -12.44 -10.61 6.63
C GLN A 81 -13.74 -10.06 6.04
N SER A 82 -14.08 -8.80 6.34
CA SER A 82 -15.26 -8.16 5.79
C SER A 82 -15.08 -7.91 4.29
N TYR A 83 -16.18 -8.02 3.55
CA TYR A 83 -16.22 -7.55 2.17
C TYR A 83 -16.07 -6.01 2.13
N PRO A 84 -15.23 -5.47 1.23
CA PRO A 84 -15.09 -4.03 1.07
C PRO A 84 -16.40 -3.33 0.72
N ASN A 85 -16.65 -2.19 1.37
CA ASN A 85 -17.70 -1.25 1.02
C ASN A 85 -17.37 -0.51 -0.28
N TYR A 86 -16.08 -0.21 -0.49
CA TYR A 86 -15.58 0.47 -1.69
C TYR A 86 -14.31 -0.20 -2.19
N PHE A 87 -14.15 -0.23 -3.50
CA PHE A 87 -12.93 -0.67 -4.18
C PHE A 87 -12.31 0.50 -4.93
N ILE A 88 -11.00 0.60 -4.88
CA ILE A 88 -10.19 1.43 -5.77
C ILE A 88 -9.21 0.52 -6.50
N PHE A 89 -9.28 0.52 -7.81
CA PHE A 89 -8.35 -0.16 -8.69
C PHE A 89 -7.43 0.86 -9.34
N ILE A 90 -6.15 0.80 -8.98
CA ILE A 90 -5.12 1.65 -9.56
C ILE A 90 -4.43 0.86 -10.65
N TYR A 91 -4.51 1.35 -11.88
CA TYR A 91 -3.86 0.74 -13.04
C TYR A 91 -2.59 1.54 -13.34
N ASN A 92 -1.47 0.83 -13.40
CA ASN A 92 -0.24 1.32 -14.02
C ASN A 92 0.07 0.44 -15.24
N ASP A 93 1.03 0.84 -16.08
CA ASP A 93 1.34 0.20 -17.37
C ASP A 93 1.55 -1.33 -17.31
N ARG A 94 1.78 -1.90 -16.13
CA ARG A 94 2.12 -3.32 -15.96
C ARG A 94 1.38 -4.04 -14.84
N ARG A 95 0.60 -3.35 -14.00
CA ARG A 95 0.01 -3.90 -12.79
C ARG A 95 -1.32 -3.23 -12.46
N LYS A 96 -2.23 -4.04 -11.91
CA LYS A 96 -3.46 -3.59 -11.23
C LYS A 96 -3.22 -3.73 -9.73
N ILE A 97 -3.39 -2.64 -9.00
CA ILE A 97 -3.43 -2.64 -7.53
C ILE A 97 -4.88 -2.51 -7.12
N GLU A 98 -5.35 -3.43 -6.28
CA GLU A 98 -6.72 -3.44 -5.76
C GLU A 98 -6.72 -3.06 -4.28
N LEU A 99 -7.37 -1.94 -3.96
CA LEU A 99 -7.56 -1.43 -2.61
C LEU A 99 -9.02 -1.61 -2.22
N GLY A 100 -9.29 -2.41 -1.19
CA GLY A 100 -10.62 -2.62 -0.63
C GLY A 100 -10.79 -1.91 0.70
N PHE A 101 -11.71 -0.94 0.76
CA PHE A 101 -12.02 -0.15 1.94
C PHE A 101 -13.24 -0.69 2.66
N PHE A 102 -13.16 -0.85 3.99
CA PHE A 102 -14.28 -1.27 4.82
C PHE A 102 -14.26 -0.59 6.18
N THR A 103 -15.44 -0.47 6.78
CA THR A 103 -15.59 0.00 8.16
C THR A 103 -15.74 -1.19 9.10
N ALA A 104 -15.05 -1.16 10.23
CA ALA A 104 -15.27 -2.11 11.33
C ALA A 104 -15.33 -1.35 12.65
N LYS A 105 -16.47 -1.43 13.34
CA LYS A 105 -16.82 -0.57 14.47
C LYS A 105 -16.79 0.91 14.04
N GLU A 106 -15.98 1.73 14.70
CA GLU A 106 -15.82 3.17 14.45
C GLU A 106 -14.61 3.49 13.56
N ASP A 107 -13.84 2.47 13.15
CA ASP A 107 -12.61 2.63 12.38
C ASP A 107 -12.79 2.25 10.91
N VAL A 108 -11.97 2.86 10.05
CA VAL A 108 -11.85 2.52 8.64
C VAL A 108 -10.56 1.76 8.38
N TYR A 109 -10.66 0.74 7.53
CA TYR A 109 -9.53 -0.07 7.11
C TYR A 109 -9.48 -0.17 5.59
N CYS A 110 -8.27 -0.33 5.06
CA CYS A 110 -8.00 -0.70 3.68
C CYS A 110 -7.21 -2.00 3.65
N LYS A 111 -7.68 -2.96 2.85
CA LYS A 111 -7.00 -4.22 2.55
C LYS A 111 -6.59 -4.23 1.09
N PHE A 112 -5.36 -4.66 0.82
CA PHE A 112 -4.93 -4.94 -0.54
C PHE A 112 -3.98 -6.15 -0.58
N ILE A 113 -3.88 -6.78 -1.75
CA ILE A 113 -3.15 -8.03 -1.95
C ILE A 113 -1.92 -7.75 -2.82
N ILE A 114 -0.72 -7.95 -2.26
CA ILE A 114 0.55 -7.94 -3.01
C ILE A 114 1.19 -9.32 -2.89
N ASN A 115 1.55 -9.94 -4.02
CA ASN A 115 2.27 -11.22 -4.05
C ASN A 115 1.62 -12.31 -3.17
N LYS A 116 0.27 -12.42 -3.21
CA LYS A 116 -0.55 -13.32 -2.37
C LYS A 116 -0.50 -13.05 -0.86
N LYS A 117 0.11 -11.94 -0.42
CA LYS A 117 0.07 -11.48 0.97
C LYS A 117 -1.02 -10.43 1.13
N ASN A 118 -1.84 -10.60 2.16
CA ASN A 118 -2.80 -9.59 2.58
C ASN A 118 -2.08 -8.54 3.43
N ILE A 119 -2.17 -7.29 3.03
CA ILE A 119 -1.68 -6.16 3.81
C ILE A 119 -2.89 -5.29 4.18
N CYS A 120 -2.97 -4.90 5.45
CA CYS A 120 -4.09 -4.12 5.97
C CYS A 120 -3.59 -2.86 6.64
N TYR A 121 -4.28 -1.76 6.37
CA TYR A 121 -4.01 -0.47 6.97
C TYR A 121 -5.24 0.03 7.68
N LYS A 122 -5.04 0.69 8.82
CA LYS A 122 -6.02 1.61 9.38
C LYS A 122 -5.90 2.94 8.63
N VAL A 123 -7.03 3.43 8.14
CA VAL A 123 -7.09 4.58 7.23
C VAL A 123 -7.76 5.75 7.95
N PRO A 124 -7.27 6.99 7.78
CA PRO A 124 -7.97 8.16 8.29
C PRO A 124 -9.41 8.25 7.76
N LEU A 125 -10.35 8.64 8.63
CA LEU A 125 -11.75 8.79 8.26
C LEU A 125 -11.95 9.76 7.08
N ASN A 126 -11.11 10.78 6.97
CA ASN A 126 -11.18 11.77 5.88
C ASN A 126 -10.90 11.13 4.51
N SER A 127 -9.92 10.24 4.40
CA SER A 127 -9.62 9.52 3.15
C SER A 127 -10.81 8.65 2.73
N TYR A 128 -11.51 8.05 3.69
CA TYR A 128 -12.72 7.27 3.42
C TYR A 128 -13.92 8.12 2.98
N LYS A 129 -14.12 9.28 3.64
CA LYS A 129 -15.17 10.23 3.26
C LYS A 129 -14.98 10.73 1.83
N LEU A 130 -13.74 11.06 1.45
CA LEU A 130 -13.41 11.43 0.08
C LEU A 130 -13.85 10.36 -0.92
N ILE A 131 -13.59 9.07 -0.64
CA ILE A 131 -13.99 7.97 -1.52
C ILE A 131 -15.51 7.88 -1.63
N LYS A 132 -16.21 8.05 -0.50
CA LYS A 132 -17.67 8.02 -0.42
C LYS A 132 -18.31 9.14 -1.25
N GLU A 133 -17.73 10.35 -1.22
CA GLU A 133 -18.22 11.52 -1.97
C GLU A 133 -18.24 11.33 -3.49
N TYR A 134 -17.45 10.41 -4.06
CA TYR A 134 -17.52 10.09 -5.49
C TYR A 134 -18.79 9.31 -5.89
N PHE A 135 -19.57 8.82 -4.93
CA PHE A 135 -20.76 8.00 -5.16
C PHE A 135 -22.05 8.58 -4.55
N GLU A 136 -22.00 9.83 -4.06
CA GLU A 136 -23.13 10.57 -3.48
C GLU A 136 -23.45 11.79 -4.35
#